data_AF-A0A930WDA9-F1
#
_entry.id   AF-A0A930WDA9-F1
#
_cell.length_a   1.000
_cell.length_b   1.000
_cell.length_c   1.000
_cell.angle_alpha   90.00
_cell.angle_beta   90.00
_cell.angle_gamma   90.00
#
_symmetry.space_group_name_H-M   'P 1'
#
loop_
_entity.id
_entity.type
_entity.pdbx_description
1 polymer ?
#
loop_
_entity_poly.entity_id
_entity_poly.type
_entity_poly.pdbx_seq_one_letter_code
_entity_poly.pdbx_strand_id
1 'polypeptide(L)'
;DLLRDRLEGIIDISPFGCRTGFHLILWEERSPEDIAHALKSTLEEIVEKIQFEDIQGVSAVQCGNYRDHSLFGAKEYAKQVLEQGISIDPFVRKVI
;
A
#
# COMPACT_ATOMS: atom_id res chain seq x y z
N ASP A 1 -0.79 -12.02 1.33
CA ASP A 1 -0.15 -10.90 0.64
C ASP A 1 -1.09 -9.69 0.58
N LEU A 2 -1.15 -8.88 1.65
CA LEU A 2 -2.07 -7.75 1.88
C LEU A 2 -2.97 -7.30 0.71
N LEU A 3 -2.42 -6.62 -0.31
CA LEU A 3 -3.20 -6.08 -1.42
C LEU A 3 -3.64 -7.17 -2.42
N ARG A 4 -2.81 -8.21 -2.63
CA ARG A 4 -3.16 -9.38 -3.48
C ARG A 4 -4.24 -10.25 -2.85
N ASP A 5 -4.40 -10.22 -1.53
CA ASP A 5 -5.50 -10.91 -0.84
C ASP A 5 -6.85 -10.18 -1.05
N ARG A 6 -6.81 -8.94 -1.56
CA ARG A 6 -7.98 -8.05 -1.75
C ARG A 6 -8.29 -7.77 -3.21
N LEU A 7 -7.28 -7.81 -4.08
CA LEU A 7 -7.41 -7.56 -5.51
C LEU A 7 -6.76 -8.70 -6.29
N GLU A 8 -7.55 -9.30 -7.18
CA GLU A 8 -7.05 -10.29 -8.13
C GLU A 8 -6.32 -9.63 -9.30
N GLY A 9 -5.38 -10.37 -9.90
CA GLY A 9 -4.73 -9.96 -11.14
C GLY A 9 -3.64 -8.91 -11.00
N ILE A 10 -3.16 -8.59 -9.78
CA ILE A 10 -2.02 -7.67 -9.60
C ILE A 10 -0.77 -8.22 -10.29
N ILE A 11 -0.25 -7.45 -11.24
CA ILE A 11 1.02 -7.70 -11.93
C ILE A 11 2.17 -7.13 -11.10
N ASP A 12 2.07 -5.85 -10.72
CA ASP A 12 3.13 -5.14 -9.98
C ASP A 12 2.59 -4.00 -9.10
N ILE A 13 3.32 -3.71 -8.02
CA ILE A 13 3.15 -2.50 -7.22
C ILE A 13 4.52 -1.91 -6.88
N SER A 14 4.85 -0.79 -7.50
CA SER A 14 6.18 -0.18 -7.40
C SER A 14 6.12 1.28 -6.95
N PRO A 15 7.06 1.76 -6.11
CA PRO A 15 7.06 3.13 -5.64
C PRO A 15 7.35 4.12 -6.77
N PHE A 16 6.71 5.30 -6.74
CA PHE A 16 7.08 6.40 -7.60
C PHE A 16 8.48 6.91 -7.25
N GLY A 17 9.27 7.30 -8.26
CA GLY A 17 10.59 7.91 -8.05
C GLY A 17 10.55 9.23 -7.27
N CYS A 18 9.44 9.99 -7.35
CA CYS A 18 9.21 11.20 -6.56
C CYS A 18 8.81 10.92 -5.10
N ARG A 19 8.56 9.66 -4.74
CA ARG A 19 8.19 9.19 -3.38
C ARG A 19 6.86 9.74 -2.85
N THR A 20 5.91 10.05 -3.73
CA THR A 20 4.57 10.53 -3.35
C THR A 20 3.45 9.48 -3.54
N GLY A 21 3.80 8.24 -3.90
CA GLY A 21 2.82 7.19 -4.17
C GLY A 21 3.41 5.97 -4.85
N PHE A 22 2.55 5.15 -5.46
CA PHE A 22 2.88 3.88 -6.09
C PHE A 22 2.17 3.72 -7.44
N HIS A 23 2.84 3.07 -8.40
CA HIS A 23 2.22 2.53 -9.60
C HIS A 23 1.64 1.15 -9.25
N LEU A 24 0.35 0.96 -9.48
CA LEU A 24 -0.31 -0.34 -9.42
C LEU A 24 -0.66 -0.77 -10.85
N ILE A 25 -0.19 -1.96 -11.25
CA ILE A 25 -0.50 -2.57 -12.55
C ILE A 25 -1.22 -3.88 -12.27
N LEU A 26 -2.38 -4.08 -12.90
CA LEU A 26 -3.19 -5.27 -12.76
C LEU A 26 -3.90 -5.61 -14.08
N TRP A 27 -4.35 -6.86 -14.20
CA TRP A 27 -5.23 -7.29 -15.27
C TRP A 27 -6.65 -6.74 -15.10
N GLU A 28 -7.30 -6.56 -16.24
CA GLU A 28 -8.68 -6.06 -16.36
C GLU A 28 -8.86 -4.62 -15.85
N GLU A 29 -10.05 -4.06 -16.09
CA GLU A 29 -10.42 -2.74 -15.60
C GLU A 29 -11.06 -2.87 -14.21
N ARG A 30 -10.58 -2.07 -13.26
CA ARG A 30 -11.16 -1.94 -11.92
C ARG A 30 -11.55 -0.50 -11.68
N SER A 31 -12.63 -0.29 -10.96
CA SER A 31 -13.05 1.07 -10.62
C SER A 31 -12.11 1.69 -9.58
N PRO A 32 -11.94 3.03 -9.57
CA PRO A 32 -11.20 3.71 -8.51
C PRO A 32 -11.73 3.41 -7.10
N GLU A 33 -13.04 3.20 -6.97
CA GLU A 33 -13.71 2.82 -5.73
C GLU A 33 -13.20 1.47 -5.22
N ASP A 34 -13.14 0.43 -6.07
CA ASP A 34 -12.65 -0.90 -5.69
C ASP A 34 -11.20 -0.84 -5.20
N ILE A 35 -10.35 -0.10 -5.93
CA ILE A 35 -8.94 0.07 -5.58
C ILE A 35 -8.79 0.85 -4.27
N ALA A 36 -9.60 1.90 -4.07
CA ALA A 36 -9.56 2.70 -2.86
C ALA A 36 -9.96 1.89 -1.62
N HIS A 37 -11.01 1.06 -1.68
CA HIS A 37 -11.42 0.20 -0.57
C HIS A 37 -10.33 -0.83 -0.24
N ALA A 38 -9.74 -1.46 -1.25
CA ALA A 38 -8.66 -2.42 -1.05
C ALA A 38 -7.41 -1.76 -0.44
N LEU A 39 -7.04 -0.56 -0.91
CA LEU A 39 -5.92 0.21 -0.36
C LEU A 39 -6.20 0.63 1.09
N LYS A 40 -7.38 1.16 1.38
CA LYS A 40 -7.80 1.56 2.73
C LYS A 40 -7.65 0.41 3.71
N SER A 41 -8.27 -0.73 3.39
CA SER A 41 -8.21 -1.94 4.22
C SER A 41 -6.78 -2.48 4.38
N THR A 42 -5.95 -2.35 3.35
CA THR A 42 -4.52 -2.73 3.42
C THR A 42 -3.75 -1.84 4.40
N LEU A 43 -3.95 -0.52 4.33
CA LEU A 43 -3.29 0.43 5.21
C LEU A 43 -3.76 0.27 6.67
N GLU A 44 -5.05 0.04 6.89
CA GLU A 44 -5.60 -0.25 8.22
C GLU A 44 -4.93 -1.50 8.83
N GLU A 45 -4.79 -2.57 8.05
CA GLU A 45 -4.11 -3.79 8.52
C GLU A 45 -2.63 -3.56 8.83
N ILE A 46 -1.91 -2.78 8.01
CA ILE A 46 -0.51 -2.39 8.29
C ILE A 46 -0.40 -1.67 9.63
N VAL A 47 -1.31 -0.74 9.90
CA VAL A 47 -1.31 0.04 11.15
C VAL A 47 -1.61 -0.86 12.35
N GLU A 48 -2.69 -1.62 12.27
CA GLU A 48 -3.29 -2.30 13.42
C GLU A 48 -2.65 -3.66 13.74
N LYS A 49 -2.28 -4.44 12.72
CA LYS A 49 -1.99 -5.88 12.89
C LYS A 49 -0.54 -6.23 12.62
N ILE A 50 0.04 -5.68 11.55
CA ILE A 50 1.38 -6.07 11.09
C ILE A 50 2.44 -5.83 12.16
N GLN A 51 3.22 -6.87 12.46
CA GLN A 51 4.45 -6.85 13.23
C GLN A 51 5.67 -6.97 12.32
N PHE A 52 6.87 -6.84 12.88
CA PHE A 52 8.10 -6.86 12.07
C PHE A 52 8.33 -8.23 11.44
N GLU A 53 7.93 -9.30 12.13
CA GLU A 53 8.05 -10.69 11.70
C GLU A 53 7.16 -11.02 10.49
N ASP A 54 6.11 -10.23 10.27
CA ASP A 54 5.21 -10.38 9.11
C ASP A 54 5.79 -9.77 7.83
N ILE A 55 6.86 -8.96 7.93
CA ILE A 55 7.47 -8.30 6.78
C ILE A 55 8.30 -9.31 5.99
N GLN A 56 7.85 -9.61 4.78
CA GLN A 56 8.55 -10.52 3.87
C GLN A 56 9.82 -9.88 3.30
N GLY A 57 10.85 -10.71 3.08
CA GLY A 57 12.03 -10.34 2.31
C GLY A 57 13.06 -9.47 3.04
N VAL A 58 12.95 -9.25 4.36
CA VAL A 58 13.90 -8.43 5.13
C VAL A 58 15.17 -9.21 5.48
N SER A 59 15.94 -9.59 4.45
CA SER A 59 17.23 -10.26 4.59
C SER A 59 18.19 -9.88 3.46
N ALA A 60 19.49 -10.02 3.69
CA ALA A 60 20.52 -9.71 2.69
C ALA A 60 20.44 -10.58 1.43
N VAL A 61 19.77 -11.73 1.50
CA VAL A 61 19.59 -12.65 0.38
C VAL A 61 18.38 -12.27 -0.47
N GLN A 62 17.34 -11.70 0.14
CA GLN A 62 16.04 -11.48 -0.49
C GLN A 62 15.75 -10.01 -0.83
N CYS A 63 16.45 -9.07 -0.19
CA CYS A 63 16.28 -7.63 -0.42
C CYS A 63 17.62 -6.96 -0.76
N GLY A 64 17.64 -6.25 -1.90
CA GLY A 64 18.82 -5.52 -2.37
C GLY A 64 19.29 -4.38 -1.45
N ASN A 65 18.46 -3.94 -0.51
CA ASN A 65 18.81 -2.96 0.52
C ASN A 65 18.13 -3.25 1.87
N TYR A 66 18.35 -4.45 2.40
CA TYR A 66 17.66 -4.96 3.60
C TYR A 66 17.82 -4.12 4.89
N ARG A 67 18.77 -3.18 4.93
CA ARG A 67 18.98 -2.29 6.09
C ARG A 67 18.07 -1.07 6.09
N ASP A 68 17.46 -0.73 4.96
CA ASP A 68 16.63 0.45 4.79
C ASP A 68 15.13 0.14 4.99
N HIS A 69 14.82 -0.56 6.09
CA HIS A 69 13.46 -0.88 6.49
C HIS A 69 13.12 -0.17 7.81
N SER A 70 11.88 0.33 7.90
CA SER A 70 11.33 0.90 9.13
C SER A 70 9.83 0.61 9.21
N LEU A 71 9.45 -0.38 10.02
CA LEU A 71 8.03 -0.66 10.28
C LEU A 71 7.35 0.53 10.95
N PHE A 72 8.05 1.20 11.88
CA PHE A 72 7.56 2.42 12.50
C PHE A 72 7.20 3.47 11.45
N GLY A 73 8.13 3.79 10.55
CA GLY A 73 7.89 4.76 9.49
C GLY A 73 6.74 4.37 8.58
N ALA A 74 6.67 3.09 8.18
CA ALA A 74 5.57 2.57 7.37
C ALA A 74 4.20 2.76 8.04
N LYS A 75 4.10 2.46 9.34
CA LYS A 75 2.85 2.67 10.11
C LYS A 75 2.48 4.14 10.22
N GLU A 76 3.44 5.03 10.45
CA GLU A 76 3.15 6.46 10.56
C GLU A 76 2.68 7.07 9.23
N TYR A 77 3.28 6.69 8.11
CA TYR A 77 2.79 7.12 6.79
C TYR A 77 1.40 6.54 6.47
N ALA A 78 1.15 5.27 6.81
CA ALA A 78 -0.15 4.66 6.61
C ALA A 78 -1.25 5.38 7.41
N LYS A 79 -1.01 5.69 8.69
CA LYS A 79 -1.91 6.51 9.52
C LYS A 79 -2.18 7.87 8.89
N GLN A 80 -1.14 8.56 8.42
CA GLN A 80 -1.29 9.87 7.80
C GLN A 80 -2.22 9.82 6.58
N VAL A 81 -2.08 8.81 5.72
CA VAL A 81 -2.96 8.63 4.55
C VAL A 81 -4.40 8.33 4.98
N LEU A 82 -4.58 7.46 5.97
CA LEU A 82 -5.91 7.12 6.51
C LEU A 82 -6.62 8.32 7.15
N GLU A 83 -5.91 9.12 7.94
CA GLU A 83 -6.44 10.34 8.57
C GLU A 83 -6.87 11.38 7.53
N GLN A 84 -6.12 11.50 6.44
CA GLN A 84 -6.47 12.39 5.32
C GLN A 84 -7.61 11.83 4.47
N GLY A 85 -7.90 10.53 4.55
CA GLY A 85 -8.90 9.86 3.72
C GLY A 85 -8.47 9.69 2.27
N ILE A 86 -8.95 8.62 1.65
CA ILE A 86 -8.61 8.26 0.26
C ILE A 86 -9.74 8.70 -0.66
N SER A 87 -9.42 9.60 -1.60
CA SER A 87 -10.37 10.08 -2.61
C SER A 87 -10.39 9.16 -3.82
N ILE A 88 -11.58 8.87 -4.34
CA ILE A 88 -11.76 8.13 -5.61
C ILE A 88 -11.66 9.04 -6.85
N ASP A 89 -11.46 10.34 -6.65
CA ASP A 89 -11.37 11.35 -7.71
C ASP A 89 -10.15 12.24 -7.45
N PRO A 90 -9.30 12.48 -8.46
CA PRO A 90 -8.05 13.22 -8.31
C PRO A 90 -8.23 14.73 -8.22
N PHE A 91 -9.41 15.28 -8.58
CA PHE A 91 -9.66 16.72 -8.62
C PHE A 91 -10.74 17.16 -7.63
N VAL A 92 -11.69 16.29 -7.31
CA VAL A 92 -12.78 16.54 -6.36
C VAL A 92 -12.64 15.60 -5.17
N ARG A 93 -12.67 16.15 -3.95
CA ARG A 93 -12.53 15.34 -2.73
C ARG A 93 -13.78 14.49 -2.49
N LYS A 94 -13.72 13.22 -2.89
CA LYS A 94 -14.77 12.20 -2.70
C LYS A 94 -14.19 11.04 -1.89
N VAL A 95 -14.17 11.22 -0.57
CA VAL A 95 -13.52 10.30 0.37
C VAL A 95 -14.44 9.11 0.67
N ILE A 96 -13.85 7.92 0.71
CA ILE A 96 -14.49 6.67 1.16
C ILE A 96 -14.07 6.26 2.58
#